data_AF-A0A9P8NZ26-F1
#
_entry.id   AF-A0A9P8NZ26-F1
#
_cell.length_a   1.000
_cell.length_b   1.000
_cell.length_c   1.000
_cell.angle_alpha   90.00
_cell.angle_beta   90.00
_cell.angle_gamma   90.00
#
_symmetry.space_group_name_H-M   'P 1'
#
loop_
_entity.id
_entity.type
_entity.pdbx_description
1 polymer ?
#
loop_
_entity_poly.entity_id
_entity_poly.type
_entity_poly.pdbx_seq_one_letter_code
_entity_poly.pdbx_strand_id
1 'polypeptide(L)'
;MSQAYLLWKRSLLTGGGIIGTGVLLYIFTTPTEEQLVAKLSPELRADYERNKELRQREQQMLMEIVKQTAASNEPIWKTGSLVSPWDKEFQPSSESFLVKRERFEREQAEARQRQELERLKQEAKLTETVVAPKSSKWKFWSKD
;
A
#
# COMPACT_ATOMS: atom_id res chain seq x y z
N MET A 1 -28.64 -48.10 5.18
CA MET A 1 -27.73 -47.13 4.52
C MET A 1 -26.82 -47.90 3.59
N SER A 2 -26.60 -47.45 2.36
CA SER A 2 -25.75 -48.16 1.39
C SER A 2 -24.28 -48.14 1.84
N GLN A 3 -23.53 -49.22 1.56
CA GLN A 3 -22.08 -49.31 1.83
C GLN A 3 -21.31 -48.15 1.21
N ALA A 4 -21.70 -47.72 0.00
CA ALA A 4 -21.11 -46.56 -0.67
C ALA A 4 -21.23 -45.27 0.16
N TYR A 5 -22.39 -45.01 0.78
CA TYR A 5 -22.60 -43.82 1.61
C TYR A 5 -21.65 -43.78 2.82
N LEU A 6 -21.43 -44.93 3.48
CA LEU A 6 -20.50 -45.02 4.61
C LEU A 6 -19.05 -44.78 4.20
N LEU A 7 -18.63 -45.26 3.03
CA LEU A 7 -17.29 -45.04 2.49
C LEU A 7 -17.05 -43.57 2.13
N TRP A 8 -18.00 -42.91 1.46
CA TRP A 8 -17.91 -41.48 1.15
C TRP A 8 -17.88 -40.61 2.41
N LYS A 9 -18.71 -40.92 3.41
CA LYS A 9 -18.69 -40.22 4.70
C LYS A 9 -17.34 -40.35 5.40
N ARG A 10 -16.76 -41.55 5.42
CA ARG A 10 -15.42 -41.78 5.98
C ARG A 10 -14.36 -40.99 5.22
N SER A 11 -14.36 -41.05 3.89
CA SER A 11 -13.41 -40.31 3.05
C SER A 11 -13.45 -38.79 3.30
N LEU A 12 -14.64 -38.20 3.36
CA LEU A 12 -14.80 -36.78 3.66
C LEU A 12 -14.33 -36.43 5.08
N LEU A 13 -14.59 -37.29 6.06
CA LEU A 13 -14.17 -37.06 7.44
C LEU A 13 -12.65 -37.19 7.60
N THR A 14 -12.01 -38.17 6.98
CA THR A 14 -10.55 -38.33 7.01
C THR A 14 -9.87 -37.22 6.21
N GLY A 15 -10.36 -36.92 5.01
CA GLY A 15 -9.81 -35.84 4.16
C GLY A 15 -9.97 -34.47 4.80
N GLY A 16 -11.15 -34.17 5.33
CA GLY A 16 -11.41 -32.95 6.11
C GLY A 16 -10.55 -32.88 7.37
N GLY A 17 -10.34 -34.00 8.06
CA GLY A 17 -9.45 -34.08 9.21
C GLY A 17 -7.99 -33.77 8.87
N ILE A 18 -7.47 -34.26 7.74
CA ILE A 18 -6.11 -33.97 7.27
C ILE A 18 -5.98 -32.48 6.93
N ILE A 19 -6.92 -31.93 6.16
CA ILE A 19 -6.89 -30.50 5.78
C ILE A 19 -7.01 -29.62 7.03
N GLY A 20 -7.94 -29.93 7.93
CA GLY A 20 -8.13 -29.20 9.18
C GLY A 20 -6.90 -29.25 10.07
N THR A 21 -6.24 -30.40 10.16
CA THR A 21 -4.96 -30.54 10.90
C THR A 21 -3.86 -29.70 10.25
N GLY A 22 -3.77 -29.67 8.92
CA GLY A 22 -2.82 -28.82 8.20
C GLY A 22 -3.03 -27.33 8.49
N VAL A 23 -4.28 -26.85 8.46
CA VAL A 23 -4.62 -25.47 8.79
C VAL A 23 -4.28 -25.15 10.26
N LEU A 24 -4.58 -26.07 11.17
CA LEU A 24 -4.29 -25.88 12.59
C LEU A 24 -2.78 -25.79 12.85
N LEU A 25 -1.99 -26.68 12.25
CA LEU A 25 -0.53 -26.64 12.32
C LEU A 25 0.03 -25.36 11.72
N TYR A 26 -0.53 -24.89 10.60
CA TYR A 26 -0.12 -23.63 9.99
C TYR A 26 -0.30 -22.45 10.95
N ILE A 27 -1.51 -22.28 11.51
CA ILE A 27 -1.82 -21.20 12.45
C ILE A 27 -0.95 -21.28 13.72
N PHE A 28 -0.62 -22.50 14.17
CA PHE A 28 0.16 -22.70 15.38
C PHE A 28 1.68 -22.47 15.19
N THR A 29 2.23 -22.87 14.04
CA THR A 29 3.69 -22.83 13.80
C THR A 29 4.16 -21.55 13.12
N THR A 30 3.30 -20.88 12.35
CA THR A 30 3.68 -19.67 11.62
C THR A 30 3.35 -18.41 12.43
N PRO A 31 4.33 -17.51 12.67
CA PRO A 31 4.09 -16.27 13.38
C PRO A 31 3.27 -15.30 12.52
N THR A 32 2.43 -14.48 13.16
CA THR A 32 1.75 -13.37 12.48
C THR A 32 2.73 -12.25 12.11
N GLU A 33 2.38 -11.41 11.15
CA GLU A 33 3.25 -10.30 10.70
C GLU A 33 3.70 -9.40 11.86
N GLU A 34 2.79 -9.09 12.78
CA GLU A 34 3.09 -8.26 13.95
C GLU A 34 4.07 -8.95 14.91
N GLN A 35 3.88 -10.25 15.14
CA GLN A 35 4.79 -11.04 15.97
C GLN A 35 6.16 -11.20 15.30
N LEU A 36 6.21 -11.26 13.96
CA LEU A 36 7.45 -11.30 13.21
C LEU A 36 8.19 -9.96 13.33
N VAL A 37 7.51 -8.84 13.10
CA VAL A 37 8.08 -7.49 13.20
C VAL A 37 8.54 -7.18 14.63
N ALA A 38 7.82 -7.66 15.65
CA ALA A 38 8.22 -7.52 17.05
C ALA A 38 9.49 -8.29 17.41
N LYS A 39 9.79 -9.39 16.69
CA LYS A 39 11.03 -10.17 16.86
C LYS A 39 12.22 -9.59 16.09
N LEU A 40 12.00 -8.63 15.19
CA LEU A 40 13.09 -7.97 14.47
C LEU A 40 13.87 -7.02 15.39
N SER A 41 15.14 -6.78 15.05
CA SER A 41 15.92 -5.74 15.71
C SER A 41 15.26 -4.36 15.48
N PRO A 42 15.47 -3.38 16.39
CA PRO A 42 14.88 -2.04 16.25
C PRO A 42 15.30 -1.36 14.94
N GLU A 43 16.50 -1.62 14.44
CA GLU A 43 16.97 -1.11 13.16
C GLU A 43 16.19 -1.69 11.97
N LEU A 44 16.02 -3.02 11.93
CA LEU A 44 15.24 -3.71 10.91
C LEU A 44 13.77 -3.30 10.92
N ARG A 45 13.22 -3.03 12.11
CA ARG A 45 11.85 -2.54 12.25
C ARG A 45 11.69 -1.13 11.67
N ALA A 46 12.62 -0.23 11.97
CA ALA A 46 12.61 1.11 11.38
C ALA A 46 12.72 1.06 9.85
N ASP A 47 13.57 0.19 9.31
CA ASP A 47 13.68 -0.01 7.86
C ASP A 47 12.43 -0.61 7.24
N TYR A 48 11.78 -1.56 7.92
CA TYR A 48 10.51 -2.11 7.50
C TYR A 48 9.43 -1.03 7.44
N GLU A 49 9.29 -0.22 8.50
CA GLU A 49 8.32 0.86 8.58
C GLU A 49 8.55 1.92 7.50
N ARG A 50 9.82 2.32 7.26
CA ARG A 50 10.19 3.25 6.18
C ARG A 50 9.82 2.75 4.79
N ASN A 51 10.01 1.45 4.53
CA ASN A 51 9.79 0.86 3.20
C ASN A 51 8.38 0.29 3.00
N LYS A 52 7.54 0.23 4.05
CA LYS A 52 6.21 -0.38 4.01
C LYS A 52 5.33 0.25 2.92
N GLU A 53 5.31 1.57 2.86
CA GLU A 53 4.51 2.31 1.87
C GLU A 53 4.98 2.07 0.44
N LEU A 54 6.29 1.99 0.23
CA LEU A 54 6.87 1.71 -1.08
C LEU A 54 6.48 0.30 -1.57
N ARG A 55 6.57 -0.71 -0.71
CA ARG A 55 6.15 -2.09 -1.05
C ARG A 55 4.66 -2.18 -1.35
N GLN A 56 3.81 -1.46 -0.60
CA GLN A 56 2.38 -1.42 -0.87
C GLN A 56 2.09 -0.82 -2.24
N ARG A 57 2.80 0.25 -2.64
CA ARG A 57 2.67 0.82 -3.98
C ARG A 57 3.18 -0.10 -5.08
N GLU A 58 4.30 -0.78 -4.88
CA GLU A 58 4.80 -1.79 -5.83
C GLU A 58 3.77 -2.90 -6.05
N GLN A 59 3.14 -3.39 -4.98
CA GLN A 59 2.08 -4.39 -5.09
C GLN A 59 0.83 -3.87 -5.80
N GLN A 60 0.44 -2.60 -5.57
CA GLN A 60 -0.65 -1.96 -6.29
C GLN A 60 -0.36 -1.86 -7.79
N MET A 61 0.84 -1.38 -8.16
CA MET A 61 1.27 -1.32 -9.56
C MET A 61 1.32 -2.69 -10.20
N LEU A 62 1.83 -3.71 -9.48
CA LEU A 62 1.82 -5.08 -9.96
C LEU A 62 0.39 -5.57 -10.23
N MET A 63 -0.55 -5.26 -9.32
CA MET A 63 -1.95 -5.62 -9.48
C MET A 63 -2.59 -4.92 -10.70
N GLU A 64 -2.22 -3.67 -10.97
CA GLU A 64 -2.64 -2.96 -12.18
C GLU A 64 -2.12 -3.62 -13.45
N ILE A 65 -0.84 -4.01 -13.47
CA ILE A 65 -0.25 -4.76 -14.60
C ILE A 65 -0.98 -6.08 -14.79
N VAL A 66 -1.23 -6.83 -13.71
CA VAL A 66 -1.99 -8.09 -13.78
C VAL A 66 -3.38 -7.87 -14.36
N LYS A 67 -4.09 -6.81 -13.98
CA LYS A 67 -5.41 -6.46 -14.54
C LYS A 67 -5.32 -6.11 -16.03
N GLN A 68 -4.32 -5.34 -16.44
CA GLN A 68 -4.10 -4.98 -17.84
C GLN A 68 -3.78 -6.22 -18.68
N THR A 69 -2.88 -7.09 -18.19
CA THR A 69 -2.55 -8.38 -18.81
C THR A 69 -3.77 -9.29 -18.90
N ALA A 70 -4.57 -9.39 -17.84
CA ALA A 70 -5.77 -10.22 -17.82
C ALA A 70 -6.87 -9.73 -18.79
N ALA A 71 -6.91 -8.44 -19.10
CA ALA A 71 -7.79 -7.87 -20.11
C ALA A 71 -7.27 -8.03 -21.55
N SER A 72 -6.01 -8.44 -21.72
CA SER A 72 -5.42 -8.68 -23.04
C SER A 72 -5.94 -9.99 -23.65
N ASN A 73 -6.09 -10.00 -24.98
CA ASN A 73 -6.44 -11.20 -25.74
C ASN A 73 -5.24 -12.10 -26.06
N GLU A 74 -4.04 -11.65 -25.74
CA GLU A 74 -2.81 -12.40 -25.94
C GLU A 74 -2.51 -13.31 -24.73
N PRO A 75 -1.81 -14.44 -24.94
CA PRO A 75 -1.51 -15.37 -23.86
C PRO A 75 -0.50 -14.78 -22.86
N ILE A 76 -0.66 -15.13 -21.57
CA ILE A 76 0.06 -14.56 -20.42
C ILE A 76 1.59 -14.51 -20.62
N TRP A 77 2.18 -15.53 -21.23
CA TRP A 77 3.63 -15.61 -21.48
C TRP A 77 4.16 -14.67 -22.57
N LYS A 78 3.26 -14.01 -23.33
CA LYS A 78 3.61 -12.94 -24.29
C LYS A 78 3.28 -11.54 -23.77
N THR A 79 2.34 -11.44 -22.83
CA THR A 79 1.81 -10.18 -22.30
C THR A 79 2.34 -9.89 -20.90
N GLY A 80 3.51 -9.25 -20.84
CA GLY A 80 4.05 -8.79 -19.57
C GLY A 80 5.02 -7.64 -19.79
N SER A 81 4.73 -6.49 -19.19
CA SER A 81 5.71 -5.41 -19.06
C SER A 81 6.78 -5.73 -18.00
N LEU A 82 6.57 -6.78 -17.19
CA LEU A 82 7.56 -7.31 -16.27
C LEU A 82 8.56 -8.19 -17.01
N VAL A 83 9.84 -7.83 -16.90
CA VAL A 83 10.94 -8.68 -17.35
C VAL A 83 11.23 -9.71 -16.27
N SER A 84 11.30 -11.00 -16.62
CA SER A 84 11.65 -12.05 -15.67
C SER A 84 13.13 -11.93 -15.30
N PRO A 85 13.53 -12.15 -14.03
CA PRO A 85 14.93 -12.21 -13.64
C PRO A 85 15.76 -13.27 -14.38
N TRP A 86 15.09 -14.23 -15.01
CA TRP A 86 15.70 -15.34 -15.76
C TRP A 86 15.75 -15.09 -17.27
N ASP A 87 15.22 -13.97 -17.76
CA ASP A 87 15.27 -13.61 -19.17
C ASP A 87 16.65 -13.07 -19.55
N LYS A 88 17.10 -13.36 -20.77
CA LYS A 88 18.42 -12.89 -21.28
C LYS A 88 18.52 -11.36 -21.37
N GLU A 89 17.37 -10.70 -21.45
CA GLU A 89 17.25 -9.25 -21.56
C GLU A 89 17.20 -8.57 -20.18
N PHE A 90 17.17 -9.36 -19.10
CA PHE A 90 17.16 -8.84 -17.74
C PHE A 90 18.53 -8.24 -17.39
N GLN A 91 18.56 -6.92 -17.22
CA GLN A 91 19.67 -6.25 -16.57
C GLN A 91 19.27 -5.90 -15.14
N PRO A 92 20.00 -6.40 -14.11
CA PRO A 92 19.76 -6.04 -12.72
C PRO A 92 20.23 -4.59 -12.50
N SER A 93 19.47 -3.62 -12.99
CA SER A 93 19.67 -2.21 -12.72
C SER A 93 18.75 -1.77 -11.59
N SER A 94 19.08 -0.67 -10.93
CA SER A 94 18.19 0.02 -9.97
C SER A 94 16.87 0.48 -10.60
N GLU A 95 16.72 0.39 -11.92
CA GLU A 95 15.48 0.65 -12.65
C GLU A 95 14.55 -0.56 -12.77
N SER A 96 14.98 -1.74 -12.29
CA SER A 96 14.17 -2.98 -12.34
C SER A 96 13.00 -3.00 -11.34
N PHE A 97 12.97 -2.07 -10.38
CA PHE A 97 11.84 -1.91 -9.47
C PHE A 97 10.64 -1.27 -10.19
N LEU A 98 9.43 -1.76 -9.92
CA LEU A 98 8.19 -1.25 -10.52
C LEU A 98 7.94 0.22 -10.19
N VAL A 99 8.43 0.66 -9.04
CA VAL A 99 8.37 2.04 -8.59
C VAL A 99 9.80 2.54 -8.39
N LYS A 100 10.20 3.57 -9.14
CA LYS A 100 11.49 4.23 -8.93
C LYS A 100 11.46 4.93 -7.57
N ARG A 101 12.24 4.42 -6.62
CA ARG A 101 12.31 4.95 -5.24
C ARG A 101 12.50 6.47 -5.19
N GLU A 102 13.40 7.01 -6.02
CA GLU A 102 13.64 8.46 -6.08
C GLU A 102 12.40 9.27 -6.46
N ARG A 103 11.58 8.77 -7.40
CA ARG A 103 10.36 9.46 -7.83
C ARG A 103 9.32 9.44 -6.72
N PHE A 104 9.16 8.30 -6.06
CA PHE A 104 8.25 8.15 -4.93
C PHE A 104 8.62 9.09 -3.77
N GLU A 105 9.91 9.14 -3.41
CA GLU A 105 10.40 10.03 -2.36
C GLU A 105 10.19 11.50 -2.72
N ARG A 106 10.40 11.89 -3.99
CA ARG A 106 10.11 13.24 -4.49
C ARG A 106 8.63 13.59 -4.42
N GLU A 107 7.76 12.70 -4.89
CA GLU A 107 6.29 12.89 -4.83
C GLU A 107 5.80 13.05 -3.39
N GLN A 108 6.33 12.25 -2.46
CA GLN A 108 6.01 12.38 -1.04
C GLN A 108 6.49 13.72 -0.46
N ALA A 109 7.72 14.12 -0.77
CA ALA A 109 8.27 15.39 -0.31
C ALA A 109 7.45 16.57 -0.84
N GLU A 110 7.09 16.56 -2.12
CA GLU A 110 6.22 17.57 -2.72
C GLU A 110 4.83 17.59 -2.08
N ALA A 111 4.24 16.42 -1.81
CA ALA A 111 2.93 16.33 -1.15
C ALA A 111 2.97 16.96 0.26
N ARG A 112 4.03 16.69 1.04
CA ARG A 112 4.22 17.30 2.37
C ARG A 112 4.39 18.81 2.27
N GLN A 113 5.22 19.29 1.35
CA GLN A 113 5.39 20.72 1.11
C GLN A 113 4.08 21.41 0.72
N ARG A 114 3.27 20.79 -0.15
CA ARG A 114 1.96 21.33 -0.53
C ARG A 114 1.00 21.42 0.66
N GLN A 115 0.97 20.39 1.51
CA GLN A 115 0.15 20.40 2.73
C GLN A 115 0.58 21.52 3.71
N GLU A 116 1.88 21.71 3.89
CA GLU A 116 2.42 22.80 4.72
C GLU A 116 2.04 24.16 4.14
N LEU A 117 2.19 24.35 2.83
CA LEU A 117 1.80 25.60 2.15
C LEU A 117 0.29 25.86 2.28
N GLU A 118 -0.56 24.84 2.18
CA GLU A 118 -1.99 24.98 2.38
C GLU A 118 -2.33 25.39 3.81
N ARG A 119 -1.68 24.77 4.80
CA ARG A 119 -1.84 25.13 6.21
C ARG A 119 -1.41 26.58 6.47
N LEU A 120 -0.25 26.98 5.97
CA LEU A 120 0.25 28.36 6.09
C LEU A 120 -0.69 29.36 5.42
N LYS A 121 -1.26 29.02 4.25
CA LYS A 121 -2.28 29.84 3.58
C LYS A 121 -3.54 30.00 4.43
N GLN A 122 -3.97 28.95 5.11
CA GLN A 122 -5.12 29.02 6.02
C GLN A 122 -4.81 29.93 7.22
N GLU A 123 -3.65 29.76 7.85
CA GLU A 123 -3.20 30.59 8.98
C GLU A 123 -3.06 32.07 8.59
N ALA A 124 -2.52 32.34 7.40
CA ALA A 124 -2.43 33.69 6.83
C ALA A 124 -3.81 34.31 6.62
N LYS A 125 -4.76 33.55 6.03
CA LYS A 125 -6.13 34.03 5.80
C LYS A 125 -6.84 34.33 7.12
N LEU A 126 -6.68 33.49 8.15
CA LEU A 126 -7.22 33.75 9.48
C LEU A 126 -6.61 35.02 10.08
N THR A 127 -5.30 35.20 9.97
CA THR A 127 -4.60 36.40 10.47
C THR A 127 -5.05 37.66 9.74
N GLU A 128 -5.21 37.62 8.41
CA GLU A 128 -5.76 38.74 7.62
C GLU A 128 -7.17 39.12 8.07
N THR A 129 -8.03 38.14 8.36
CA THR A 129 -9.38 38.44 8.88
C THR A 129 -9.37 39.07 10.28
N VAL A 130 -8.36 38.77 11.11
CA VAL A 130 -8.20 39.36 12.45
C VAL A 130 -7.59 40.77 12.38
N VAL A 131 -6.67 41.00 11.43
CA VAL A 131 -5.94 42.28 11.28
C VAL A 131 -6.68 43.29 10.39
N ALA A 132 -7.65 42.85 9.57
CA ALA A 132 -8.49 43.75 8.76
C ALA A 132 -9.12 44.86 9.65
N PRO A 133 -8.73 46.14 9.44
CA PRO A 133 -9.18 47.21 10.32
C PRO A 133 -10.68 47.41 10.17
N LYS A 134 -11.39 47.37 11.30
CA LYS A 134 -12.81 47.72 11.46
C LYS A 134 -13.01 49.24 11.18
N SER A 135 -12.78 49.67 9.95
CA SER A 135 -12.72 51.08 9.51
C SER A 135 -14.09 51.74 9.26
N SER A 136 -15.13 51.39 10.04
CA SER A 136 -16.51 51.83 9.78
C SER A 136 -17.15 52.68 10.90
N LYS A 137 -16.39 53.26 11.83
CA LYS A 137 -16.96 54.07 12.93
C LYS A 137 -16.52 55.54 13.05
N TRP A 138 -15.71 56.06 12.14
CA TRP A 138 -15.18 57.45 12.23
C TRP A 138 -15.65 58.38 11.08
N LYS A 139 -16.71 58.01 10.36
CA LYS A 139 -17.39 58.89 9.37
C LYS A 139 -18.69 59.53 9.88
N PHE A 140 -18.85 59.69 11.20
CA PHE A 140 -20.07 60.28 11.79
C PHE A 140 -19.89 61.70 12.34
N TRP A 141 -18.73 62.33 12.19
CA TRP A 141 -18.47 63.70 12.69
C TRP A 141 -18.17 64.73 11.61
N SER A 142 -18.51 64.44 10.36
CA SER A 142 -18.43 65.40 9.25
C SER A 142 -19.82 65.79 8.74
N LYS A 143 -20.44 66.78 9.39
CA LYS A 143 -21.18 67.91 8.79
C LYS A 143 -22.15 68.51 9.79
N ASP A 144 -21.96 69.82 9.97
CA ASP A 144 -22.92 70.87 10.31
C ASP A 144 -23.63 70.81 11.67
#